data_AF-A0A7W0N1X8-F1
#
_entry.id   AF-A0A7W0N1X8-F1
#
_cell.length_a   1.000
_cell.length_b   1.000
_cell.length_c   1.000
_cell.angle_alpha   90.00
_cell.angle_beta   90.00
_cell.angle_gamma   90.00
#
_symmetry.space_group_name_H-M   'P 1'
#
loop_
_entity.id
_entity.type
_entity.pdbx_description
1 polymer ?
#
loop_
_entity_poly.entity_id
_entity_poly.type
_entity_poly.pdbx_seq_one_letter_code
_entity_poly.pdbx_strand_id
1 'polypeptide(L)' 'LRAGIAAPLPRPHDCRHAFATHALAAGLSAHAVAALLGHSDAGLVLRRYGHALPDEVARAGDTLSAWRRVRGV' A
#
# COMPACT_ATOMS: atom_id res chain seq x y z
N LEU A 1 8.34 -23.91 -17.90
CA LEU A 1 8.37 -22.43 -18.06
C LEU A 1 9.33 -21.85 -17.03
N ARG A 2 10.38 -21.13 -17.44
CA ARG A 2 11.21 -20.31 -16.53
C ARG A 2 10.82 -18.86 -16.75
N ALA A 3 10.55 -18.12 -15.68
CA ALA A 3 10.00 -16.75 -15.73
C ALA A 3 10.95 -15.67 -16.29
N GLY A 4 12.08 -16.03 -16.91
CA GLY A 4 13.01 -15.09 -17.55
C GLY A 4 13.72 -14.11 -16.59
N ILE A 5 13.70 -14.37 -15.28
CA ILE A 5 14.25 -13.46 -14.27
C ILE A 5 15.78 -13.54 -14.29
N ALA A 6 16.43 -12.42 -14.63
CA ALA A 6 17.89 -12.29 -14.64
C ALA A 6 18.45 -12.22 -13.21
N ALA A 7 19.72 -12.60 -13.03
CA ALA A 7 20.38 -12.55 -11.74
C ALA A 7 20.70 -11.10 -11.30
N PRO A 8 20.68 -10.80 -9.99
CA PRO A 8 20.36 -11.72 -8.89
C PRO A 8 18.86 -12.03 -8.79
N LEU A 9 18.53 -13.26 -8.39
CA LEU A 9 17.14 -13.65 -8.19
C LEU A 9 16.52 -12.85 -7.03
N PRO A 10 15.22 -12.49 -7.12
CA PRO A 10 14.48 -11.90 -6.03
C PRO A 10 14.59 -12.78 -4.77
N ARG A 11 14.80 -12.13 -3.65
CA ARG A 11 14.85 -12.76 -2.33
C ARG A 11 13.41 -12.94 -1.83
N PRO A 12 13.17 -13.88 -0.90
CA PRO A 12 11.85 -14.03 -0.27
C PRO A 12 11.29 -12.73 0.33
N HIS A 13 12.16 -11.84 0.82
CA HIS A 13 11.73 -10.53 1.33
C HIS A 13 11.11 -9.64 0.25
N ASP A 14 11.52 -9.78 -1.01
CA ASP A 14 11.03 -8.92 -2.08
C ASP A 14 9.54 -9.21 -2.38
N CYS A 15 9.06 -10.43 -2.12
CA CYS A 15 7.63 -10.75 -2.11
C CYS A 15 6.85 -9.94 -1.05
N ARG A 16 7.40 -9.83 0.16
CA ARG A 16 6.80 -9.02 1.24
C ARG A 16 6.75 -7.54 0.86
N HIS A 17 7.79 -7.05 0.19
CA HIS A 17 7.82 -5.70 -0.36
C HIS A 17 6.72 -5.51 -1.41
N ALA A 18 6.66 -6.38 -2.41
CA ALA A 18 5.68 -6.29 -3.49
C ALA A 18 4.25 -6.33 -2.94
N PHE A 19 3.95 -7.24 -2.01
CA PHE A 19 2.64 -7.31 -1.36
C PHE A 19 2.26 -6.01 -0.66
N ALA A 20 3.16 -5.45 0.17
CA ALA A 20 2.89 -4.21 0.90
C ALA A 20 2.60 -3.04 -0.04
N THR A 21 3.44 -2.87 -1.07
CA THR A 21 3.29 -1.84 -2.11
C THR A 21 1.97 -1.97 -2.84
N HIS A 22 1.61 -3.16 -3.31
CA HIS A 22 0.35 -3.37 -4.04
C HIS A 22 -0.88 -3.23 -3.15
N ALA A 23 -0.83 -3.67 -1.90
CA ALA A 23 -1.92 -3.51 -0.95
C ALA A 23 -2.21 -2.03 -0.66
N LEU A 24 -1.16 -1.23 -0.44
CA LEU A 24 -1.29 0.22 -0.26
C LEU A 24 -1.83 0.90 -1.52
N ALA A 25 -1.32 0.55 -2.70
CA ALA A 25 -1.81 1.09 -3.96
C ALA A 25 -3.29 0.73 -4.23
N ALA A 26 -3.76 -0.42 -3.73
CA ALA A 26 -5.17 -0.81 -3.77
C ALA A 26 -6.06 -0.07 -2.76
N GLY A 27 -5.50 0.85 -1.96
CA GLY A 27 -6.24 1.67 -1.01
C GLY A 27 -6.42 1.06 0.38
N LEU A 28 -5.72 -0.03 0.70
CA LEU A 28 -5.71 -0.54 2.08
C LEU A 28 -4.95 0.43 3.00
N SER A 29 -5.45 0.58 4.22
CA SER A 29 -4.78 1.40 5.23
C SER A 29 -3.46 0.76 5.68
N ALA A 30 -2.50 1.59 6.10
CA ALA A 30 -1.23 1.09 6.65
C ALA A 30 -1.42 0.16 7.86
N HIS A 31 -2.48 0.37 8.65
CA HIS A 31 -2.85 -0.52 9.75
C HIS A 31 -3.25 -1.91 9.22
N ALA A 32 -4.13 -1.98 8.22
CA ALA A 32 -4.56 -3.25 7.64
C ALA A 32 -3.38 -4.01 7.03
N VAL A 33 -2.52 -3.31 6.28
CA VAL A 33 -1.29 -3.89 5.72
C VAL A 33 -0.35 -4.40 6.81
N ALA A 34 -0.20 -3.65 7.91
CA ALA A 34 0.62 -4.08 9.04
C ALA A 34 0.08 -5.37 9.67
N ALA A 35 -1.23 -5.44 9.93
CA ALA A 35 -1.87 -6.64 10.47
C ALA A 35 -1.71 -7.86 9.55
N LEU A 36 -1.94 -7.69 8.25
CA LEU A 36 -1.76 -8.76 7.24
C LEU A 36 -0.32 -9.27 7.18
N LEU A 37 0.65 -8.40 7.41
CA LEU A 37 2.06 -8.74 7.44
C LEU A 37 2.54 -9.24 8.82
N GLY A 38 1.70 -9.17 9.86
CA GLY A 38 2.08 -9.52 11.24
C GLY A 38 3.00 -8.50 11.90
N HIS A 39 2.91 -7.22 11.51
CA HIS A 39 3.60 -6.11 12.17
C HIS A 39 2.73 -5.56 13.31
N SER A 40 3.32 -5.42 14.51
CA SER A 40 2.68 -4.77 15.66
C SER A 40 2.62 -3.25 15.53
N ASP A 41 3.53 -2.65 14.75
CA ASP A 41 3.60 -1.21 14.51
C ASP A 41 3.30 -0.88 13.04
N ALA A 42 2.18 -0.19 12.80
CA ALA A 42 1.79 0.30 11.49
C ALA A 42 2.71 1.41 10.96
N GLY A 43 3.43 2.10 11.84
CA GLY A 43 4.45 3.08 11.47
C GLY A 43 5.57 2.45 10.64
N LEU A 44 5.85 1.15 10.80
CA LEU A 44 6.80 0.44 9.95
C LEU A 44 6.34 0.44 8.48
N VAL A 45 5.05 0.24 8.24
CA VAL A 45 4.48 0.22 6.90
C VAL A 45 4.62 1.59 6.24
N LEU A 46 4.28 2.66 6.95
CA LEU A 46 4.43 4.03 6.45
C LEU A 46 5.89 4.38 6.16
N ARG A 47 6.80 4.09 7.09
CA ARG A 47 8.24 4.37 6.93
C ARG A 47 8.87 3.60 5.77
N ARG A 48 8.47 2.35 5.55
CA ARG A 48 9.08 1.48 4.54
C ARG A 48 8.41 1.60 3.17
N TYR A 49 7.10 1.78 3.12
CA TYR A 49 6.28 1.64 1.91
C TYR A 49 5.45 2.89 1.59
N GLY A 50 5.53 3.97 2.37
CA GLY A 50 4.74 5.19 2.13
C GLY A 50 4.96 5.82 0.75
N HIS A 51 6.11 5.59 0.11
CA HIS A 51 6.38 6.00 -1.27
C HIS A 51 5.44 5.34 -2.30
N ALA A 52 4.79 4.22 -1.94
CA ALA A 52 3.80 3.52 -2.77
C ALA A 52 2.41 4.18 -2.77
N LEU A 53 2.24 5.28 -2.03
CA LEU A 53 1.01 6.07 -1.96
C LEU A 53 1.17 7.43 -2.69
N PRO A 54 1.50 7.46 -4.00
CA PRO A 54 1.50 8.72 -4.73
C PRO A 54 0.07 9.29 -4.72
N ASP A 55 -0.03 10.61 -4.63
CA ASP A 55 -1.30 11.36 -4.73
C ASP A 55 -2.36 11.00 -3.68
N GLU A 56 -1.96 10.45 -2.52
CA GLU A 56 -2.88 10.08 -1.44
C GLU A 56 -3.74 11.28 -0.99
N VAL A 57 -3.13 12.46 -0.89
CA VAL A 57 -3.82 13.70 -0.51
C VAL A 57 -4.86 14.10 -1.57
N ALA A 58 -4.54 13.97 -2.86
CA ALA A 58 -5.46 14.29 -3.94
C ALA A 58 -6.66 13.32 -3.93
N ARG A 59 -6.41 12.00 -3.83
CA ARG A 59 -7.49 11.00 -3.70
C ARG A 59 -8.35 11.22 -2.45
N ALA A 60 -7.74 11.65 -1.34
CA ALA A 60 -8.48 12.00 -0.14
C ALA A 60 -9.44 13.18 -0.38
N GLY A 61 -9.00 14.19 -1.14
CA GLY A 61 -9.84 15.30 -1.59
C GLY A 61 -11.03 14.85 -2.43
N ASP A 62 -10.81 13.98 -3.41
CA ASP A 62 -11.87 13.42 -4.26
C ASP A 62 -12.89 12.60 -3.45
N THR A 63 -12.38 11.76 -2.55
CA THR A 63 -13.19 10.91 -1.66
C THR A 63 -14.05 11.76 -0.72
N LEU A 64 -13.47 12.78 -0.11
CA LEU A 64 -14.19 13.70 0.78
C LEU A 64 -15.26 14.49 0.01
N SER A 65 -14.93 14.95 -1.20
CA SER A 65 -15.87 15.66 -2.07
C SER A 65 -17.05 14.77 -2.46
N ALA A 66 -16.79 13.50 -2.79
CA ALA A 66 -17.83 12.52 -3.06
C ALA A 66 -18.71 12.24 -1.83
N TRP A 67 -18.09 12.06 -0.66
CA TRP A 67 -18.79 11.85 0.60
C TRP A 67 -19.73 13.00 0.96
N ARG A 68 -19.28 14.25 0.78
CA ARG A 68 -20.10 15.46 0.97
C ARG A 68 -21.33 15.47 0.07
N ARG A 69 -21.15 15.17 -1.22
CA ARG A 69 -22.26 15.09 -2.19
C ARG A 69 -23.31 14.05 -1.80
N VAL A 70 -22.89 12.89 -1.31
CA VAL A 70 -23.81 11.82 -0.89
C VAL A 70 -24.56 12.17 0.40
N ARG A 71 -23.92 12.88 1.34
CA ARG A 71 -24.51 13.19 2.65
C ARG A 71 -25.18 14.56 2.76
N GLY A 72 -25.10 15.40 1.73
CA GLY A 72 -25.80 16.68 1.68
C GLY A 72 -25.29 17.72 2.68
N VAL A 73 -23.98 17.73 2.97
CA VAL A 73 -23.30 18.67 3.89
C VAL A 73 -22.19 19.47 3.22
#